data_AF-A0AAD4CRU4-F1
#
_entry.id   AF-A0AAD4CRU4-F1
#
_cell.length_a   1.000
_cell.length_b   1.000
_cell.length_c   1.000
_cell.angle_alpha   90.00
_cell.angle_beta   90.00
_cell.angle_gamma   90.00
#
_symmetry.space_group_name_H-M   'P 1'
#
loop_
_entity.id
_entity.type
_entity.pdbx_description
1 polymer ?
#
loop_
_entity_poly.entity_id
_entity_poly.type
_entity_poly.pdbx_seq_one_letter_code
_entity_poly.pdbx_strand_id
1 'polypeptide(L)'
;MESKAPAQLPHDNQRGLAIFAISFGFILPTIAVGLRFLCRWITRSKLYLDDYLIIIALVFKYGCSAGAIGMLYNGLGRHIWDVPPHKISTYMKVVYSGSFLYTLCITFIKLSIISFYKRLFPVKQMALAVNVVGAIVILWCFSVCLVGGLVCIPVNKLWDPTVPGGCLDLPKYYIGLQTPNIVTDAIILVMPIKVVWGLQMPKMQRVLLLGIFMVGGLTVIFDAIRLDVMVELSKKGNDVTYAQTPASAWTCIEAAVGIMAACMPSMRPLLTSFRTNVWSRLYTSRNSSTENSSKRNSEKDKSGGAESGKGSGSESSETLTSQ
;
A
#
# COMPACT_ATOMS: atom_id res chain seq x y z
N MET A 1 -4.60 21.33 41.02
CA MET A 1 -3.79 21.09 39.80
C MET A 1 -2.95 22.33 39.60
N GLU A 2 -1.69 22.29 40.03
CA GLU A 2 -0.77 23.43 40.00
C GLU A 2 -0.60 23.98 38.58
N SER A 3 -0.94 25.25 38.43
CA SER A 3 -0.59 26.09 37.29
C SER A 3 0.93 26.23 37.23
N LYS A 4 1.60 25.42 36.42
CA LYS A 4 3.01 25.65 36.07
C LYS A 4 3.14 27.04 35.43
N ALA A 5 4.04 27.86 35.98
CA ALA A 5 4.43 29.15 35.43
C ALA A 5 4.86 29.02 33.95
N PRO A 6 4.68 30.07 33.13
CA PRO A 6 4.92 30.04 31.67
C PRO A 6 6.36 29.72 31.23
N ALA A 7 7.32 29.64 32.16
CA ALA A 7 8.74 29.41 31.87
C ALA A 7 9.20 27.93 31.90
N GLN A 8 8.30 26.97 32.15
CA GLN A 8 8.65 25.53 32.23
C GLN A 8 7.95 24.65 31.18
N LEU A 9 7.35 25.25 30.16
CA LEU A 9 6.70 24.49 29.11
C LEU A 9 7.74 23.98 28.11
N PRO A 10 7.70 22.70 27.71
CA PRO A 10 8.58 22.20 26.65
C PRO A 10 8.31 22.96 25.34
N HIS A 11 9.36 23.19 24.55
CA HIS A 11 9.30 23.85 23.24
C HIS A 11 9.87 22.94 22.13
N ASP A 12 9.81 21.62 22.35
CA ASP A 12 10.30 20.64 21.39
C ASP A 12 9.47 20.71 20.10
N ASN A 13 10.09 20.35 18.98
CA ASN A 13 9.50 20.53 17.66
C ASN A 13 9.49 19.21 16.88
N GLN A 14 8.29 18.70 16.59
CA GLN A 14 8.09 17.44 15.85
C GLN A 14 7.81 17.64 14.36
N ARG A 15 8.01 18.84 13.82
CA ARG A 15 7.74 19.15 12.40
C ARG A 15 8.54 18.28 11.42
N GLY A 16 9.75 17.86 11.77
CA GLY A 16 10.55 16.95 10.93
C GLY A 16 9.84 15.62 10.67
N LEU A 17 9.22 15.04 11.70
CA LEU A 17 8.43 13.80 11.59
C LEU A 17 7.22 13.99 10.67
N ALA A 18 6.51 15.11 10.82
CA ALA A 18 5.36 15.43 9.97
C ALA A 18 5.78 15.60 8.49
N ILE A 19 6.85 16.34 8.22
CA ILE A 19 7.36 16.54 6.85
C ILE A 19 7.75 15.20 6.22
N PHE A 20 8.51 14.38 6.94
CA PHE A 20 8.91 13.05 6.46
C PHE A 20 7.68 12.20 6.11
N ALA A 21 6.69 12.13 6.99
CA ALA A 21 5.47 11.34 6.76
C ALA A 21 4.63 11.87 5.59
N ILE A 22 4.55 13.19 5.40
CA ILE A 22 3.85 13.80 4.26
C ILE A 22 4.57 13.47 2.95
N SER A 23 5.89 13.66 2.90
CA SER A 23 6.70 13.34 1.71
C SER A 23 6.60 11.86 1.35
N PHE A 24 6.77 10.98 2.34
CA PHE A 24 6.62 9.53 2.15
C PHE A 24 5.22 9.18 1.65
N GLY A 25 4.19 9.76 2.28
CA GLY A 25 2.79 9.55 1.92
C GLY A 25 2.37 10.18 0.59
N PHE A 26 3.23 10.93 -0.08
CA PHE A 26 2.99 11.43 -1.44
C PHE A 26 3.73 10.56 -2.46
N ILE A 27 5.00 10.27 -2.22
CA ILE A 27 5.87 9.57 -3.17
C ILE A 27 5.46 8.10 -3.33
N LEU A 28 5.30 7.38 -2.21
CA LEU A 28 5.03 5.94 -2.22
C LEU A 28 3.74 5.57 -2.98
N PRO A 29 2.56 6.15 -2.68
CA PRO A 29 1.32 5.75 -3.36
C PRO A 29 1.33 6.17 -4.84
N THR A 30 1.96 7.29 -5.18
CA THR A 30 2.09 7.76 -6.57
C THR A 30 2.90 6.76 -7.40
N ILE A 31 4.05 6.31 -6.89
CA ILE A 31 4.88 5.31 -7.56
C ILE A 31 4.13 3.98 -7.66
N ALA A 32 3.46 3.54 -6.59
CA ALA A 32 2.74 2.27 -6.58
C ALA A 32 1.60 2.24 -7.61
N VAL A 33 0.81 3.31 -7.71
CA VAL A 33 -0.27 3.43 -8.70
C VAL A 33 0.32 3.56 -10.11
N GLY A 34 1.36 4.39 -10.30
CA GLY A 34 2.05 4.50 -11.59
C GLY A 34 2.58 3.15 -12.10
N LEU A 35 3.17 2.36 -11.20
CA LEU A 35 3.66 1.03 -11.50
C LEU A 35 2.53 0.06 -11.85
N ARG A 36 1.38 0.12 -11.15
CA ARG A 36 0.17 -0.63 -11.48
C ARG A 36 -0.28 -0.36 -12.93
N PHE A 37 -0.35 0.91 -13.33
CA PHE A 37 -0.73 1.28 -14.70
C PHE A 37 0.32 0.86 -15.72
N LEU A 38 1.61 1.00 -15.41
CA LEU A 38 2.69 0.52 -16.27
C LEU A 38 2.59 -0.99 -16.52
N CYS A 39 2.33 -1.79 -15.47
CA CYS A 39 2.11 -3.24 -15.60
C CYS A 39 0.96 -3.55 -16.55
N ARG A 40 -0.14 -2.81 -16.44
CA ARG A 40 -1.35 -3.03 -17.24
C ARG A 40 -1.16 -2.62 -18.69
N TRP A 41 -0.43 -1.53 -18.92
CA TRP A 41 -0.05 -1.10 -20.26
C TRP A 41 0.83 -2.14 -20.95
N ILE A 42 1.86 -2.64 -20.27
CA ILE A 42 2.74 -3.71 -20.78
C ILE A 42 1.95 -4.99 -21.08
N THR A 43 1.02 -5.36 -20.20
CA THR A 43 0.20 -6.58 -20.35
C THR A 43 -1.01 -6.38 -21.28
N ARG A 44 -1.19 -5.18 -21.87
CA ARG A 44 -2.37 -4.78 -22.66
C ARG A 44 -3.71 -5.20 -22.04
N SER A 45 -3.81 -5.12 -20.73
CA SER A 45 -4.99 -5.53 -19.99
C SER A 45 -6.04 -4.41 -19.94
N LYS A 46 -7.32 -4.77 -20.05
CA LYS A 46 -8.44 -3.83 -19.87
C LYS A 46 -8.38 -3.15 -18.50
N LEU A 47 -8.98 -1.97 -18.36
CA LEU A 47 -9.22 -1.33 -17.07
C LEU A 47 -10.42 -1.97 -16.39
N TYR A 48 -10.32 -2.17 -15.08
CA TYR A 48 -11.36 -2.79 -14.27
C TYR A 48 -11.77 -1.84 -13.14
N LEU A 49 -12.89 -2.16 -12.49
CA LEU A 49 -13.45 -1.37 -11.39
C LEU A 49 -12.41 -1.13 -10.29
N ASP A 50 -11.55 -2.12 -9.98
CA ASP A 50 -10.48 -2.00 -8.99
C ASP A 50 -9.48 -0.87 -9.29
N ASP A 51 -9.23 -0.55 -10.57
CA ASP A 51 -8.32 0.52 -10.97
C ASP A 51 -8.94 1.91 -10.82
N TYR A 52 -10.24 2.03 -11.10
CA TYR A 52 -10.95 3.29 -10.88
C TYR A 52 -11.02 3.60 -9.39
N LEU A 53 -11.32 2.60 -8.55
CA LEU A 53 -11.37 2.78 -7.10
C LEU A 53 -10.01 3.20 -6.51
N ILE A 54 -8.90 2.63 -6.99
CA ILE A 54 -7.58 3.00 -6.46
C ILE A 54 -7.14 4.41 -6.91
N ILE A 55 -7.54 4.86 -8.11
CA ILE A 55 -7.33 6.25 -8.52
C ILE A 55 -8.13 7.19 -7.61
N ILE A 56 -9.39 6.87 -7.34
CA ILE A 56 -10.22 7.68 -6.44
C ILE A 56 -9.60 7.73 -5.03
N ALA A 57 -9.12 6.61 -4.52
CA ALA A 57 -8.37 6.57 -3.25
C ALA A 57 -7.14 7.48 -3.28
N LEU A 58 -6.36 7.47 -4.37
CA LEU A 58 -5.19 8.33 -4.53
C LEU A 58 -5.55 9.82 -4.50
N VAL A 59 -6.66 10.22 -5.13
CA VAL A 59 -7.17 11.60 -5.09
C VAL A 59 -7.51 12.02 -3.66
N PHE A 60 -8.24 11.17 -2.91
CA PHE A 60 -8.52 11.44 -1.50
C PHE A 60 -7.25 11.48 -0.64
N LYS A 61 -6.24 10.65 -0.97
CA LYS A 61 -4.93 10.71 -0.32
C LYS A 61 -4.26 12.07 -0.57
N TYR A 62 -4.25 12.58 -1.80
CA TYR A 62 -3.70 13.91 -2.07
C TYR A 62 -4.44 15.01 -1.28
N GLY A 63 -5.75 14.89 -1.12
CA GLY A 63 -6.53 15.74 -0.22
C GLY A 63 -6.04 15.67 1.24
N CYS A 64 -5.80 14.46 1.76
CA CYS A 64 -5.25 14.27 3.10
C CYS A 64 -3.85 14.88 3.25
N SER A 65 -2.98 14.73 2.24
CA SER A 65 -1.64 15.33 2.24
C SER A 65 -1.71 16.86 2.22
N ALA A 66 -2.60 17.44 1.41
CA ALA A 66 -2.81 18.88 1.36
C ALA A 66 -3.33 19.41 2.71
N GLY A 67 -4.27 18.70 3.34
CA GLY A 67 -4.72 18.98 4.70
C GLY A 67 -3.58 18.92 5.72
N ALA A 68 -2.74 17.89 5.67
CA ALA A 68 -1.58 17.76 6.56
C ALA A 68 -0.56 18.91 6.39
N ILE A 69 -0.34 19.36 5.15
CA ILE A 69 0.45 20.57 4.87
C ILE A 69 -0.21 21.80 5.49
N GLY A 70 -1.53 21.96 5.33
CA GLY A 70 -2.31 23.01 5.98
C GLY A 70 -2.16 22.99 7.51
N MET A 71 -2.18 21.81 8.13
CA MET A 71 -1.94 21.66 9.57
C MET A 71 -0.51 22.08 9.95
N LEU A 72 0.50 21.74 9.13
CA LEU A 72 1.90 22.12 9.34
C LEU A 72 2.14 23.64 9.33
N TYR A 73 1.40 24.37 8.49
CA TYR A 73 1.43 25.84 8.47
C TYR A 73 0.68 26.47 9.66
N ASN A 74 -0.33 25.77 10.17
CA ASN A 74 -1.18 26.23 11.27
C ASN A 74 -0.73 25.78 12.67
N GLY A 75 0.43 25.13 12.79
CA GLY A 75 1.07 24.85 14.08
C GLY A 75 1.33 23.38 14.41
N LEU A 76 1.04 22.43 13.52
CA LEU A 76 1.35 21.00 13.74
C LEU A 76 2.83 20.81 14.09
N GLY A 77 3.11 20.04 15.14
CA GLY A 77 4.46 19.78 15.63
C GLY A 77 5.03 20.87 16.55
N ARG A 78 4.26 21.92 16.86
CA ARG A 78 4.55 22.89 17.93
C ARG A 78 3.54 22.72 19.06
N HIS A 79 3.93 23.11 20.25
CA HIS A 79 3.03 23.11 21.40
C HIS A 79 1.91 24.14 21.24
N ILE A 80 0.72 23.85 21.76
CA ILE A 80 -0.48 24.67 21.57
C ILE A 80 -0.33 26.12 22.07
N TRP A 81 0.47 26.35 23.11
CA TRP A 81 0.76 27.68 23.66
C TRP A 81 1.66 28.54 22.77
N ASP A 82 2.40 27.94 21.84
CA ASP A 82 3.25 28.65 20.87
C ASP A 82 2.49 29.01 19.57
N VAL A 83 1.20 28.69 19.50
CA VAL A 83 0.37 28.85 18.30
C VAL A 83 -0.66 29.96 18.50
N PRO A 84 -0.71 30.97 17.61
CA PRO A 84 -1.72 32.03 17.68
C PRO A 84 -3.15 31.47 17.64
N PRO A 85 -4.10 32.00 18.43
CA PRO A 85 -5.47 31.47 18.51
C PRO A 85 -6.20 31.38 17.16
N HIS A 86 -5.96 32.34 16.25
CA HIS A 86 -6.56 32.33 14.90
C HIS A 86 -6.13 31.12 14.06
N LYS A 87 -4.91 30.61 14.28
CA LYS A 87 -4.41 29.41 13.58
C LYS A 87 -5.00 28.13 14.16
N ILE A 88 -5.33 28.11 15.45
CA ILE A 88 -5.97 26.97 16.12
C ILE A 88 -7.36 26.71 15.53
N SER A 89 -8.16 27.75 15.29
CA SER A 89 -9.48 27.58 14.65
C SER A 89 -9.36 26.98 13.24
N THR A 90 -8.40 27.47 12.45
CA THR A 90 -8.12 26.92 11.11
C THR A 90 -7.62 25.48 11.20
N TYR A 91 -6.74 25.18 12.15
CA TYR A 91 -6.23 23.84 12.41
C TYR A 91 -7.36 22.84 12.70
N MET A 92 -8.29 23.19 13.59
CA MET A 92 -9.42 22.31 13.93
C MET A 92 -10.34 22.05 12.73
N LYS A 93 -10.58 23.06 11.88
CA LYS A 93 -11.34 22.88 10.63
C LYS A 93 -10.65 21.93 9.64
N VAL A 94 -9.32 21.99 9.55
CA VAL A 94 -8.52 21.09 8.70
C VAL A 94 -8.50 19.67 9.26
N VAL A 95 -8.37 19.49 10.58
CA VAL A 95 -8.46 18.17 11.23
C VAL A 95 -9.85 17.54 11.02
N TYR A 96 -10.90 18.34 11.17
CA TYR A 96 -12.27 17.93 10.95
C TYR A 96 -12.49 17.44 9.52
N SER A 97 -12.20 18.28 8.53
CA SER A 97 -12.32 17.92 7.11
C SER A 97 -11.41 16.74 6.71
N GLY A 98 -10.18 16.69 7.25
CA GLY A 98 -9.22 15.62 7.02
C GLY A 98 -9.71 14.25 7.48
N SER A 99 -10.52 14.19 8.54
CA SER A 99 -11.10 12.94 9.05
C SER A 99 -12.04 12.29 8.02
N PHE A 100 -12.83 13.08 7.29
CA PHE A 100 -13.70 12.58 6.20
C PHE A 100 -12.88 12.11 5.00
N LEU A 101 -11.91 12.92 4.57
CA LEU A 101 -11.04 12.57 3.44
C LEU A 101 -10.27 11.27 3.70
N TYR A 102 -9.77 11.09 4.91
CA TYR A 102 -9.09 9.86 5.32
C TYR A 102 -10.04 8.66 5.32
N THR A 103 -11.23 8.80 5.90
CA THR A 103 -12.24 7.73 5.94
C THR A 103 -12.63 7.27 4.52
N LEU A 104 -12.83 8.23 3.62
CA LEU A 104 -13.11 7.95 2.21
C LEU A 104 -11.92 7.25 1.54
N CYS A 105 -10.69 7.75 1.74
CA CYS A 105 -9.48 7.13 1.22
C CYS A 105 -9.38 5.64 1.58
N ILE A 106 -9.50 5.31 2.87
CA ILE A 106 -9.45 3.92 3.36
C ILE A 106 -10.58 3.07 2.78
N THR A 107 -11.79 3.62 2.71
CA THR A 107 -12.95 2.94 2.12
C THR A 107 -12.67 2.55 0.66
N PHE A 108 -12.16 3.47 -0.16
CA PHE A 108 -11.85 3.20 -1.56
C PHE A 108 -10.69 2.20 -1.72
N ILE A 109 -9.68 2.24 -0.84
CA ILE A 109 -8.59 1.24 -0.80
C ILE A 109 -9.18 -0.16 -0.56
N LYS A 110 -10.01 -0.31 0.48
CA LYS A 110 -10.66 -1.58 0.84
C LYS A 110 -11.52 -2.11 -0.29
N LEU A 111 -12.35 -1.25 -0.87
CA LEU A 111 -13.21 -1.62 -2.00
C LEU A 111 -12.38 -2.05 -3.24
N SER A 112 -11.24 -1.41 -3.50
CA SER A 112 -10.32 -1.81 -4.58
C SER A 112 -9.75 -3.21 -4.34
N ILE A 113 -9.27 -3.50 -3.13
CA ILE A 113 -8.72 -4.82 -2.75
C ILE A 113 -9.79 -5.92 -2.87
N ILE A 114 -10.98 -5.67 -2.30
CA ILE A 114 -12.10 -6.60 -2.33
C ILE A 114 -12.55 -6.88 -3.77
N SER A 115 -12.64 -5.84 -4.61
CA SER A 115 -12.98 -5.97 -6.03
C SER A 115 -11.94 -6.77 -6.80
N PHE A 116 -10.66 -6.55 -6.49
CA PHE A 116 -9.57 -7.34 -7.06
C PHE A 116 -9.68 -8.83 -6.66
N TYR A 117 -10.03 -9.13 -5.41
CA TYR A 117 -10.20 -10.51 -4.96
C TYR A 117 -11.36 -11.23 -5.65
N LYS A 118 -12.49 -10.56 -5.86
CA LYS A 118 -13.62 -11.11 -6.63
C LYS A 118 -13.22 -11.56 -8.03
N ARG A 119 -12.31 -10.82 -8.66
CA ARG A 119 -11.77 -11.14 -9.99
C ARG A 119 -10.74 -12.27 -9.94
N LEU A 120 -9.88 -12.28 -8.93
CA LEU A 120 -8.83 -13.29 -8.80
C LEU A 120 -9.40 -14.68 -8.53
N PHE A 121 -10.47 -14.76 -7.74
CA PHE A 121 -11.12 -16.02 -7.36
C PHE A 121 -12.59 -15.96 -7.78
N PRO A 122 -12.96 -16.42 -8.99
CA PRO A 122 -14.33 -16.47 -9.47
C PRO A 122 -15.14 -17.60 -8.82
N VAL A 123 -15.13 -17.68 -7.48
CA VAL A 123 -15.82 -18.68 -6.67
C VAL A 123 -17.07 -18.04 -6.07
N LYS A 124 -18.22 -18.74 -6.13
CA LYS A 124 -19.50 -18.23 -5.61
C LYS A 124 -19.42 -17.76 -4.14
N GLN A 125 -18.75 -18.54 -3.30
CA GLN A 125 -18.52 -18.19 -1.88
C GLN A 125 -17.70 -16.90 -1.72
N MET A 126 -16.68 -16.71 -2.56
CA MET A 126 -15.87 -15.49 -2.55
C MET A 126 -16.67 -14.29 -3.02
N ALA A 127 -17.48 -14.44 -4.06
CA ALA A 127 -18.35 -13.37 -4.55
C ALA A 127 -19.36 -12.90 -3.48
N LEU A 128 -19.92 -13.84 -2.72
CA LEU A 128 -20.80 -13.52 -1.59
C LEU A 128 -20.03 -12.80 -0.48
N ALA A 129 -18.87 -13.33 -0.06
CA ALA A 129 -18.04 -12.73 0.98
C ALA A 129 -17.60 -11.30 0.63
N VAL A 130 -17.18 -11.08 -0.62
CA VAL A 130 -16.83 -9.76 -1.15
C VAL A 130 -18.00 -8.79 -1.07
N ASN A 131 -19.19 -9.18 -1.51
CA ASN A 131 -20.35 -8.30 -1.49
C ASN A 131 -20.76 -7.94 -0.05
N VAL A 132 -20.72 -8.91 0.88
CA VAL A 132 -21.04 -8.69 2.30
C VAL A 132 -20.03 -7.76 2.96
N VAL A 133 -18.72 -8.02 2.81
CA VAL A 133 -17.67 -7.18 3.41
C VAL A 133 -17.66 -5.80 2.78
N GLY A 134 -17.87 -5.70 1.46
CA GLY A 134 -18.03 -4.42 0.78
C GLY A 134 -19.18 -3.58 1.33
N ALA A 135 -20.34 -4.21 1.60
CA ALA A 135 -21.47 -3.53 2.23
C ALA A 135 -21.14 -3.06 3.65
N ILE A 136 -20.45 -3.88 4.46
CA ILE A 136 -20.01 -3.51 5.82
C ILE A 136 -19.08 -2.30 5.77
N VAL A 137 -18.13 -2.26 4.84
CA VAL A 137 -17.18 -1.14 4.70
C VAL A 137 -17.91 0.15 4.31
N ILE A 138 -18.88 0.08 3.39
CA ILE A 138 -19.68 1.25 2.99
C ILE A 138 -20.55 1.75 4.14
N LEU A 139 -21.19 0.84 4.88
CA LEU A 139 -22.00 1.18 6.06
C LEU A 139 -21.15 1.81 7.16
N TRP A 140 -19.94 1.30 7.38
CA TRP A 140 -18.96 1.90 8.29
C TRP A 140 -18.60 3.32 7.86
N CYS A 141 -18.24 3.53 6.59
CA CYS A 141 -17.93 4.86 6.06
C CYS A 141 -19.09 5.84 6.26
N PHE A 142 -20.32 5.41 5.94
CA PHE A 142 -21.51 6.22 6.13
C PHE A 142 -21.73 6.58 7.61
N SER A 143 -21.58 5.60 8.51
CA SER A 143 -21.71 5.80 9.95
C SER A 143 -20.68 6.79 10.49
N VAL A 144 -19.43 6.67 10.04
CA VAL A 144 -18.34 7.59 10.42
C VAL A 144 -18.62 9.00 9.90
N CYS A 145 -19.06 9.16 8.65
CA CYS A 145 -19.41 10.47 8.11
C CYS A 145 -20.59 11.10 8.87
N LEU A 146 -21.61 10.31 9.22
CA LEU A 146 -22.77 10.81 9.94
C LEU A 146 -22.42 11.24 11.37
N VAL A 147 -21.75 10.36 12.14
CA VAL A 147 -21.38 10.64 13.53
C VAL A 147 -20.29 11.72 13.60
N GLY A 148 -19.31 11.67 12.69
CA GLY A 148 -18.29 12.71 12.57
C GLY A 148 -18.89 14.07 12.23
N GLY A 149 -19.91 14.09 11.35
CA GLY A 149 -20.68 15.30 11.02
C GLY A 149 -21.40 15.93 12.20
N LEU A 150 -21.77 15.10 13.18
CA LEU A 150 -22.53 15.48 14.37
C LEU A 150 -21.68 15.36 15.66
N VAL A 151 -20.34 15.39 15.54
CA VAL A 151 -19.44 15.22 16.70
C VAL A 151 -19.65 16.30 17.78
N CYS A 152 -20.06 17.50 17.36
CA CYS A 152 -20.47 18.60 18.24
C CYS A 152 -21.77 19.22 17.73
N ILE A 153 -22.64 19.61 18.67
CA ILE A 153 -23.89 20.32 18.40
C ILE A 153 -23.87 21.63 19.20
N PRO A 154 -23.73 22.80 18.53
CA PRO A 154 -23.51 23.01 17.10
C PRO A 154 -22.06 22.67 16.67
N VAL A 155 -21.86 22.34 15.39
CA VAL A 155 -20.54 21.96 14.83
C VAL A 155 -19.49 23.05 15.05
N ASN A 156 -19.92 24.33 15.07
CA ASN A 156 -19.06 25.48 15.34
C ASN A 156 -18.34 25.41 16.69
N LYS A 157 -18.90 24.68 17.65
CA LYS A 157 -18.30 24.46 18.97
C LYS A 157 -16.95 23.73 18.92
N LEU A 158 -16.69 22.98 17.83
CA LEU A 158 -15.44 22.25 17.65
C LEU A 158 -14.22 23.19 17.53
N TRP A 159 -14.40 24.37 16.92
CA TRP A 159 -13.32 25.35 16.73
C TRP A 159 -13.52 26.64 17.51
N ASP A 160 -14.68 26.83 18.12
CA ASP A 160 -14.97 27.95 19.02
C ASP A 160 -15.58 27.42 20.33
N PRO A 161 -14.77 27.26 21.40
CA PRO A 161 -15.23 26.71 22.66
C PRO A 161 -16.19 27.64 23.42
N THR A 162 -16.34 28.90 23.01
CA THR A 162 -17.24 29.87 23.66
C THR A 162 -18.72 29.62 23.35
N VAL A 163 -19.01 28.82 22.32
CA VAL A 163 -20.37 28.52 21.87
C VAL A 163 -21.06 27.52 22.81
N PRO A 164 -22.30 27.80 23.28
CA PRO A 164 -23.07 26.85 24.08
C PRO A 164 -23.44 25.62 23.26
N GLY A 165 -23.41 24.45 23.89
CA GLY A 165 -23.65 23.17 23.20
C GLY A 165 -22.93 21.99 23.85
N GLY A 166 -23.02 20.82 23.23
CA GLY A 166 -22.37 19.58 23.66
C GLY A 166 -21.50 18.99 22.56
N CYS A 167 -20.43 18.30 22.96
CA CYS A 167 -19.61 17.49 22.06
C CYS A 167 -19.58 16.05 22.58
N LEU A 168 -19.43 15.10 21.67
CA LEU A 168 -19.27 13.69 22.02
C LEU A 168 -17.91 13.46 22.69
N ASP A 169 -17.80 12.41 23.50
CA ASP A 169 -16.54 11.96 24.07
C ASP A 169 -15.58 11.52 22.95
N LEU A 170 -14.59 12.36 22.62
CA LEU A 170 -13.55 12.08 21.61
C LEU A 170 -12.88 10.70 21.79
N PRO A 171 -12.46 10.27 23.00
CA PRO A 171 -11.84 8.95 23.14
C PRO A 171 -12.78 7.80 22.74
N LYS A 172 -14.05 7.87 23.15
CA LYS A 172 -15.05 6.84 22.81
C LYS A 172 -15.36 6.85 21.31
N TYR A 173 -15.43 8.04 20.72
CA TYR A 173 -15.60 8.22 19.28
C TYR A 173 -14.46 7.55 18.49
N TYR A 174 -13.20 7.85 18.82
CA TYR A 174 -12.05 7.28 18.11
C TYR A 174 -11.97 5.76 18.26
N ILE A 175 -12.25 5.22 19.45
CA ILE A 175 -12.32 3.76 19.66
C ILE A 175 -13.42 3.14 18.79
N GLY A 176 -14.62 3.74 18.79
CA GLY A 176 -15.75 3.27 17.99
C GLY A 176 -15.52 3.34 16.48
N LEU A 177 -14.74 4.32 16.01
CA LEU A 177 -14.39 4.48 14.60
C LEU A 177 -13.31 3.49 14.16
N GLN A 178 -12.24 3.36 14.94
CA GLN A 178 -11.03 2.63 14.58
C GLN A 178 -11.16 1.12 14.79
N THR A 179 -11.96 0.67 15.77
CA THR A 179 -12.20 -0.76 16.02
C THR A 179 -12.81 -1.49 14.80
N PRO A 180 -13.94 -1.05 14.22
CA PRO A 180 -14.48 -1.68 13.01
C PRO A 180 -13.55 -1.53 11.80
N ASN A 181 -12.72 -0.48 11.74
CA ASN A 181 -11.70 -0.33 10.70
C ASN A 181 -10.68 -1.48 10.77
N ILE A 182 -10.11 -1.73 11.96
CA ILE A 182 -9.16 -2.84 12.22
C ILE A 182 -9.81 -4.20 11.93
N VAL A 183 -11.04 -4.41 12.41
CA VAL A 183 -11.75 -5.68 12.23
C VAL A 183 -11.97 -5.96 10.74
N THR A 184 -12.38 -4.95 9.96
CA THR A 184 -12.57 -5.12 8.51
C THR A 184 -11.25 -5.38 7.78
N ASP A 185 -10.14 -4.77 8.20
CA ASP A 185 -8.80 -5.07 7.67
C ASP A 185 -8.42 -6.54 7.88
N ALA A 186 -8.59 -7.03 9.11
CA ALA A 186 -8.29 -8.41 9.46
C ALA A 186 -9.16 -9.40 8.64
N ILE A 187 -10.44 -9.10 8.45
CA ILE A 187 -11.35 -9.92 7.64
C ILE A 187 -10.88 -9.97 6.19
N ILE A 188 -10.56 -8.82 5.58
CA ILE A 188 -10.09 -8.74 4.19
C ILE A 188 -8.79 -9.54 4.02
N LEU A 189 -7.88 -9.45 4.99
CA LEU A 189 -6.60 -10.15 4.98
C LEU A 189 -6.74 -11.68 5.08
N VAL A 190 -7.65 -12.18 5.91
CA VAL A 190 -7.89 -13.63 6.09
C VAL A 190 -8.70 -14.23 4.94
N MET A 191 -9.53 -13.42 4.28
CA MET A 191 -10.44 -13.85 3.21
C MET A 191 -9.79 -14.73 2.12
N PRO A 192 -8.66 -14.33 1.48
CA PRO A 192 -8.05 -15.15 0.43
C PRO A 192 -7.43 -16.44 0.95
N ILE A 193 -7.02 -16.52 2.22
CA ILE A 193 -6.28 -17.68 2.77
C ILE A 193 -7.16 -18.94 2.74
N LYS A 194 -8.42 -18.81 3.16
CA LYS A 194 -9.38 -19.93 3.16
C LYS A 194 -9.57 -20.52 1.77
N VAL A 195 -9.66 -19.66 0.74
CA VAL A 195 -9.83 -20.11 -0.65
C VAL A 195 -8.56 -20.76 -1.18
N VAL A 196 -7.40 -20.22 -0.82
CA VAL A 196 -6.08 -20.69 -1.30
C VAL A 196 -5.73 -22.07 -0.74
N TRP A 197 -6.13 -22.41 0.47
CA TRP A 197 -5.89 -23.73 1.05
C TRP A 197 -6.68 -24.86 0.38
N GLY A 198 -7.81 -24.53 -0.26
CA GLY A 198 -8.63 -25.50 -0.99
C GLY A 198 -8.21 -25.74 -2.44
N LEU A 199 -7.30 -24.93 -3.01
CA LEU A 199 -7.02 -24.93 -4.44
C LEU A 199 -5.52 -25.12 -4.73
N GLN A 200 -5.17 -26.09 -5.58
CA GLN A 200 -3.80 -26.38 -6.00
C GLN A 200 -3.22 -25.26 -6.88
N MET A 201 -2.76 -24.18 -6.24
CA MET A 201 -2.23 -23.01 -6.94
C MET A 201 -0.74 -23.15 -7.27
N PRO A 202 -0.27 -22.69 -8.46
CA PRO A 202 1.15 -22.66 -8.81
C PRO A 202 1.96 -21.83 -7.81
N LYS A 203 3.19 -22.27 -7.51
CA LYS A 203 4.09 -21.71 -6.47
C LYS A 203 4.23 -20.18 -6.54
N MET A 204 4.18 -19.59 -7.74
CA MET A 204 4.28 -18.14 -7.91
C MET A 204 3.06 -17.36 -7.40
N GLN A 205 1.84 -17.88 -7.54
CA GLN A 205 0.66 -17.25 -6.98
C GLN A 205 0.69 -17.31 -5.45
N ARG A 206 1.22 -18.40 -4.89
CA ARG A 206 1.41 -18.55 -3.44
C ARG A 206 2.36 -17.50 -2.86
N VAL A 207 3.48 -17.21 -3.54
CA VAL A 207 4.42 -16.16 -3.10
C VAL A 207 3.78 -14.77 -3.14
N LEU A 208 3.00 -14.46 -4.18
CA LEU A 208 2.30 -13.18 -4.28
C LEU A 208 1.28 -12.99 -3.15
N LEU A 209 0.52 -14.05 -2.84
CA LEU A 209 -0.45 -14.06 -1.75
C LEU A 209 0.23 -13.86 -0.39
N LEU A 210 1.39 -14.49 -0.17
CA LEU A 210 2.20 -14.25 1.03
C LEU A 210 2.67 -12.79 1.12
N GLY A 211 3.07 -12.17 0.01
CA GLY A 211 3.45 -10.75 -0.01
C GLY A 211 2.30 -9.82 0.35
N ILE A 212 1.10 -10.06 -0.20
CA ILE A 212 -0.10 -9.29 0.13
C ILE A 212 -0.47 -9.48 1.60
N PHE A 213 -0.38 -10.71 2.13
CA PHE A 213 -0.65 -11.01 3.53
C PHE A 213 0.34 -10.32 4.48
N MET A 214 1.64 -10.31 4.14
CA MET A 214 2.65 -9.61 4.93
C MET A 214 2.37 -8.11 5.00
N VAL A 215 2.11 -7.47 3.87
CA VAL A 215 1.87 -6.02 3.85
C VAL A 215 0.51 -5.66 4.47
N GLY A 216 -0.53 -6.46 4.24
CA GLY A 216 -1.79 -6.28 4.95
C GLY A 216 -1.66 -6.52 6.47
N GLY A 217 -0.78 -7.42 6.90
CA GLY A 217 -0.52 -7.63 8.33
C GLY A 217 0.10 -6.40 8.96
N LEU A 218 1.02 -5.74 8.24
CA LEU A 218 1.60 -4.47 8.67
C LEU A 218 0.56 -3.36 8.77
N THR A 219 -0.44 -3.28 7.87
CA THR A 219 -1.49 -2.24 7.97
C THR A 219 -2.34 -2.40 9.22
N VAL A 220 -2.68 -3.64 9.59
CA VAL A 220 -3.41 -3.93 10.86
C VAL A 220 -2.59 -3.49 12.08
N ILE A 221 -1.27 -3.73 12.07
CA ILE A 221 -0.39 -3.28 13.16
C ILE A 221 -0.36 -1.75 13.23
N PHE A 222 -0.24 -1.07 12.09
CA PHE A 222 -0.26 0.39 12.03
C PHE A 222 -1.57 0.97 12.54
N ASP A 223 -2.71 0.35 12.21
CA ASP A 223 -4.01 0.76 12.74
C ASP A 223 -4.10 0.64 14.26
N ALA A 224 -3.51 -0.41 14.84
CA ALA A 224 -3.48 -0.62 16.29
C ALA A 224 -2.60 0.42 17.00
N ILE A 225 -1.42 0.71 16.44
CA ILE A 225 -0.53 1.78 16.96
C ILE A 225 -1.25 3.13 16.89
N ARG A 226 -1.95 3.41 15.79
CA ARG A 226 -2.70 4.65 15.64
C ARG A 226 -3.82 4.78 16.68
N LEU A 227 -4.57 3.71 16.94
CA LEU A 227 -5.60 3.68 17.98
C LEU A 227 -5.02 4.12 19.33
N ASP A 228 -3.89 3.52 19.73
CA ASP A 228 -3.22 3.79 21.00
C ASP A 228 -2.82 5.27 21.12
N VAL A 229 -2.17 5.81 20.09
CA VAL A 229 -1.77 7.24 20.05
C VAL A 229 -2.99 8.17 20.12
N MET A 230 -4.10 7.85 19.45
CA MET A 230 -5.33 8.68 19.48
C MET A 230 -6.02 8.64 20.84
N VAL A 231 -6.02 7.48 21.51
CA VAL A 231 -6.56 7.33 22.86
C VAL A 231 -5.69 8.09 23.85
N GLU A 232 -4.37 8.02 23.72
CA GLU A 232 -3.44 8.76 24.57
C GLU A 232 -3.59 10.28 24.41
N LEU A 233 -3.71 10.76 23.17
CA LEU A 233 -4.00 12.16 22.86
C LEU A 233 -5.27 12.64 23.58
N SER A 234 -6.33 11.85 23.48
CA SER A 234 -7.64 12.22 24.04
C SER A 234 -7.64 12.23 25.57
N LYS A 235 -6.73 11.48 26.21
CA LYS A 235 -6.55 11.48 27.68
C LYS A 235 -5.64 12.62 28.17
N LYS A 236 -4.60 12.96 27.41
CA LYS A 236 -3.58 13.94 27.84
C LYS A 236 -3.98 15.39 27.61
N GLY A 237 -4.88 15.67 26.65
CA GLY A 237 -5.73 16.88 26.54
C GLY A 237 -5.11 18.28 26.47
N ASN A 238 -3.96 18.52 27.10
CA ASN A 238 -3.39 19.85 27.32
C ASN A 238 -2.59 20.37 26.13
N ASP A 239 -2.23 19.51 25.18
CA ASP A 239 -1.38 19.88 24.06
C ASP A 239 -1.68 19.11 22.77
N VAL A 240 -2.83 19.47 22.20
CA VAL A 240 -3.39 18.77 21.04
C VAL A 240 -2.47 18.91 19.82
N THR A 241 -1.89 20.09 19.62
CA THR A 241 -1.12 20.41 18.41
C THR A 241 0.22 19.68 18.33
N TYR A 242 0.86 19.43 19.47
CA TYR A 242 2.08 18.61 19.56
C TYR A 242 1.76 17.12 19.51
N ALA A 243 0.84 16.64 20.37
CA ALA A 243 0.54 15.21 20.50
C ALA A 243 -0.24 14.62 19.30
N GLN A 244 -0.90 15.44 18.48
CA GLN A 244 -1.53 15.01 17.22
C GLN A 244 -0.53 14.74 16.09
N THR A 245 0.73 15.19 16.22
CA THR A 245 1.78 15.00 15.21
C THR A 245 2.07 13.54 14.90
N PRO A 246 2.35 12.66 15.88
CA PRO A 246 2.56 11.23 15.62
C PRO A 246 1.33 10.58 14.98
N ALA A 247 0.12 10.89 15.45
CA ALA A 247 -1.09 10.33 14.87
C ALA A 247 -1.31 10.74 13.40
N SER A 248 -1.01 12.00 13.08
CA SER A 248 -1.08 12.51 11.70
C SER A 248 -0.05 11.83 10.79
N ALA A 249 1.15 11.57 11.32
CA ALA A 249 2.19 10.82 10.61
C ALA A 249 1.77 9.38 10.33
N TRP A 250 1.25 8.67 11.35
CA TRP A 250 0.73 7.31 11.19
C TRP A 250 -0.41 7.25 10.18
N THR A 251 -1.35 8.19 10.23
CA THR A 251 -2.46 8.31 9.26
C THR A 251 -1.95 8.43 7.81
N CYS A 252 -0.86 9.18 7.60
CA CYS A 252 -0.27 9.35 6.27
C CYS A 252 0.43 8.08 5.76
N ILE A 253 1.17 7.40 6.65
CA ILE A 253 1.90 6.17 6.34
C ILE A 253 0.93 5.03 6.06
N GLU A 254 -0.08 4.86 6.91
CA GLU A 254 -1.10 3.83 6.82
C GLU A 254 -1.84 3.87 5.48
N ALA A 255 -2.36 5.04 5.08
CA ALA A 255 -3.04 5.20 3.79
C ALA A 255 -2.09 4.94 2.60
N ALA A 256 -0.82 5.35 2.69
CA ALA A 256 0.17 5.12 1.65
C ALA A 256 0.52 3.63 1.48
N VAL A 257 0.72 2.93 2.60
CA VAL A 257 0.97 1.49 2.63
C VAL A 257 -0.26 0.72 2.16
N GLY A 258 -1.47 1.15 2.52
CA GLY A 258 -2.72 0.57 2.04
C GLY A 258 -2.87 0.66 0.51
N ILE A 259 -2.56 1.81 -0.10
CA ILE A 259 -2.56 1.96 -1.56
C ILE A 259 -1.50 1.04 -2.19
N MET A 260 -0.29 0.99 -1.62
CA MET A 260 0.76 0.10 -2.08
C MET A 260 0.33 -1.38 -2.00
N ALA A 261 -0.31 -1.78 -0.91
CA ALA A 261 -0.89 -3.11 -0.70
C ALA A 261 -1.92 -3.46 -1.77
N ALA A 262 -2.81 -2.54 -2.10
CA ALA A 262 -3.79 -2.71 -3.17
C ALA A 262 -3.14 -2.81 -4.57
N CYS A 263 -1.97 -2.18 -4.77
CA CYS A 263 -1.24 -2.17 -6.03
C CYS A 263 -0.39 -3.43 -6.28
N MET A 264 0.16 -4.03 -5.24
CA MET A 264 1.03 -5.23 -5.30
C MET A 264 0.49 -6.39 -6.16
N PRO A 265 -0.79 -6.80 -6.05
CA PRO A 265 -1.30 -7.92 -6.83
C PRO A 265 -1.20 -7.73 -8.34
N SER A 266 -1.27 -6.49 -8.82
CA SER A 266 -1.18 -6.17 -10.26
C SER A 266 0.25 -6.19 -10.79
N MET A 267 1.26 -6.24 -9.92
CA MET A 267 2.68 -6.29 -10.30
C MET A 267 3.18 -7.69 -10.66
N ARG A 268 2.31 -8.71 -10.55
CA ARG A 268 2.58 -10.11 -10.92
C ARG A 268 3.30 -10.29 -12.28
N PRO A 269 2.83 -9.70 -13.41
CA PRO A 269 3.46 -9.90 -14.71
C PRO A 269 4.87 -9.30 -14.80
N LEU A 270 5.15 -8.19 -14.10
CA LEU A 270 6.50 -7.62 -14.05
C LEU A 270 7.46 -8.56 -13.33
N LEU A 271 7.06 -9.14 -12.19
CA LEU A 271 7.92 -10.07 -11.46
C LEU A 271 8.25 -11.33 -12.27
N THR A 272 7.31 -11.85 -13.07
CA THR A 272 7.61 -12.95 -14.01
C THR A 272 8.62 -12.51 -15.07
N SER A 273 8.38 -11.37 -15.73
CA SER A 273 9.18 -10.91 -16.86
C SER A 273 10.57 -10.44 -16.44
N PHE A 274 10.70 -9.78 -15.30
CA PHE A 274 11.99 -9.37 -14.73
C PHE A 274 12.79 -10.59 -14.33
N ARG A 275 12.16 -11.59 -13.69
CA ARG A 275 12.87 -12.81 -13.32
C ARG A 275 13.35 -13.56 -14.55
N THR A 276 12.53 -13.78 -15.58
CA THR A 276 12.99 -14.47 -16.80
C THR A 276 14.09 -13.71 -17.54
N ASN A 277 14.02 -12.38 -17.64
CA ASN A 277 15.03 -11.58 -18.36
C ASN A 277 16.32 -11.37 -17.57
N VAL A 278 16.27 -11.30 -16.24
CA VAL A 278 17.47 -11.17 -15.39
C VAL A 278 18.14 -12.53 -15.19
N TRP A 279 17.38 -13.60 -14.95
CA TRP A 279 17.96 -14.95 -14.86
C TRP A 279 18.50 -15.45 -16.20
N SER A 280 17.82 -15.18 -17.33
CA SER A 280 18.38 -15.56 -18.64
C SER A 280 19.70 -14.83 -18.88
N ARG A 281 19.78 -13.51 -18.66
CA ARG A 281 21.02 -12.74 -18.82
C ARG A 281 22.14 -13.18 -17.87
N LEU A 282 21.83 -13.58 -16.65
CA LEU A 282 22.83 -14.09 -15.69
C LEU A 282 23.31 -15.52 -16.02
N TYR A 283 22.45 -16.37 -16.60
CA TYR A 283 22.85 -17.71 -17.06
C TYR A 283 23.61 -17.67 -18.39
N THR A 284 23.24 -16.81 -19.34
CA THR A 284 23.97 -16.67 -20.62
C THR A 284 25.39 -16.14 -20.42
N SER A 285 25.62 -15.30 -19.39
CA SER A 285 26.97 -14.80 -19.06
C SER A 285 27.90 -15.84 -18.41
N ARG A 286 27.39 -17.02 -17.99
CA ARG A 286 28.21 -18.06 -17.35
C ARG A 286 28.55 -19.23 -18.29
N ASN A 287 27.85 -19.38 -19.42
CA ASN A 287 28.16 -20.40 -20.44
C ASN A 287 29.10 -19.90 -21.56
N SER A 288 29.28 -18.59 -21.74
CA SER A 288 30.19 -18.05 -22.76
C SER A 288 31.68 -18.15 -22.42
N SER A 289 32.03 -18.65 -21.22
CA SER A 289 33.42 -18.82 -20.78
C SER A 289 33.97 -20.25 -20.93
N THR A 290 33.14 -21.23 -21.34
CA THR A 290 33.57 -22.64 -21.45
C THR A 290 33.62 -23.14 -22.90
N GLU A 291 32.98 -22.45 -23.84
CA GLU A 291 32.89 -22.91 -25.24
C GLU A 291 34.09 -22.47 -26.13
N ASN A 292 35.06 -21.72 -25.59
CA ASN A 292 36.26 -21.31 -26.34
C ASN A 292 37.51 -22.16 -26.07
N SER A 293 37.43 -23.16 -25.16
CA SER A 293 38.54 -24.09 -24.91
C SER A 293 38.45 -25.41 -25.67
N SER A 294 37.28 -25.76 -26.24
CA SER A 294 37.10 -27.02 -26.98
C SER A 294 37.42 -26.91 -28.48
N LYS A 295 37.42 -25.70 -29.07
CA LYS A 295 37.81 -25.50 -30.48
C LYS A 295 39.31 -25.42 -30.73
N ARG A 296 40.15 -25.25 -29.70
CA ARG A 296 41.61 -25.14 -29.87
C ARG A 296 42.36 -26.47 -29.84
N ASN A 297 41.71 -27.57 -29.46
CA ASN A 297 42.31 -28.92 -29.45
C ASN A 297 42.02 -29.75 -30.70
N SER A 298 41.06 -29.37 -31.55
CA SER A 298 40.76 -30.17 -32.77
C SER A 298 41.64 -29.83 -33.98
N GLU A 299 42.51 -28.82 -33.88
CA GLU A 299 43.36 -28.36 -35.00
C GLU A 299 44.84 -28.73 -34.85
N LYS A 300 45.23 -29.38 -33.74
CA LYS A 300 46.61 -29.84 -33.50
C LYS A 300 46.87 -31.31 -33.83
N ASP A 301 45.85 -32.12 -34.09
CA ASP A 301 46.01 -33.56 -34.39
C ASP A 301 45.97 -33.93 -35.89
N LYS A 302 46.02 -32.95 -36.81
CA LYS A 302 46.04 -33.20 -38.26
C LYS A 302 47.39 -32.97 -38.96
N SER A 303 48.48 -32.82 -38.20
CA SER A 303 49.82 -32.64 -38.77
C SER A 303 50.80 -33.65 -38.15
N GLY A 304 50.85 -34.85 -38.75
CA GLY A 304 51.93 -35.80 -38.47
C GLY A 304 51.53 -37.26 -38.67
N GLY A 305 51.93 -37.85 -39.81
CA GLY A 305 52.26 -39.28 -39.85
C GLY A 305 51.63 -40.11 -40.98
N ALA A 306 52.52 -40.56 -41.87
CA ALA A 306 52.53 -41.86 -42.55
C ALA A 306 51.64 -42.11 -43.79
N GLU A 307 52.22 -41.81 -44.96
CA GLU A 307 52.75 -42.78 -45.92
C GLU A 307 52.11 -44.19 -46.07
N SER A 308 51.81 -44.50 -47.34
CA SER A 308 51.97 -45.79 -48.05
C SER A 308 50.90 -46.90 -47.90
N GLY A 309 50.32 -47.30 -49.05
CA GLY A 309 49.69 -48.64 -49.19
C GLY A 309 48.56 -48.79 -50.20
N LYS A 310 48.93 -49.17 -51.44
CA LYS A 310 48.18 -49.80 -52.55
C LYS A 310 46.86 -50.57 -52.25
N GLY A 311 45.97 -50.56 -53.27
CA GLY A 311 45.05 -51.67 -53.64
C GLY A 311 43.58 -51.23 -53.77
N SER A 312 43.06 -50.92 -54.97
CA SER A 312 42.43 -51.81 -55.99
C SER A 312 40.98 -52.23 -55.71
N GLY A 313 40.11 -52.02 -56.71
CA GLY A 313 38.77 -52.64 -56.89
C GLY A 313 37.60 -51.72 -56.50
N SER A 314 36.87 -51.09 -57.42
CA SER A 314 35.93 -51.60 -58.45
C SER A 314 34.47 -51.65 -57.97
N GLU A 315 33.59 -51.10 -58.82
CA GLU A 315 32.13 -51.28 -58.90
C GLU A 315 31.24 -50.67 -57.80
N SER A 316 30.00 -50.24 -58.03
CA SER A 316 29.16 -49.85 -59.18
C SER A 316 27.77 -49.63 -58.57
N SER A 317 27.00 -48.68 -59.11
CA SER A 317 25.52 -48.64 -59.10
C SER A 317 24.79 -48.61 -57.73
N GLU A 318 23.59 -48.08 -57.55
CA GLU A 318 22.62 -47.31 -58.32
C GLU A 318 21.59 -46.81 -57.30
N THR A 319 21.01 -45.63 -57.56
CA THR A 319 19.56 -45.34 -57.58
C THR A 319 18.62 -45.88 -56.50
N LEU A 320 17.94 -44.97 -55.77
CA LEU A 320 16.47 -44.87 -55.63
C LEU A 320 16.09 -43.79 -54.59
N THR A 321 15.75 -42.55 -54.98
CA THR A 321 14.39 -41.96 -55.15
C THR A 321 13.40 -42.12 -53.98
N SER A 322 12.90 -40.96 -53.52
CA SER A 322 11.52 -40.65 -53.03
C SER A 322 11.01 -41.43 -51.81
N GLN A 323 10.44 -40.83 -50.76
CA GLN A 323 9.52 -39.68 -50.63
C GLN A 323 9.76 -38.96 -49.30
#